data_AF-A0A444H6D8-F1
#
_entry.id   AF-A0A444H6D8-F1
#
_cell.length_a   1.000
_cell.length_b   1.000
_cell.length_c   1.000
_cell.angle_alpha   90.00
_cell.angle_beta   90.00
_cell.angle_gamma   90.00
#
_symmetry.space_group_name_H-M   'P 1'
#
loop_
_entity.id
_entity.type
_entity.pdbx_description
1 polymer ?
#
loop_
_entity_poly.entity_id
_entity_poly.type
_entity_poly.pdbx_seq_one_letter_code
_entity_poly.pdbx_strand_id
1 'polypeptide(L)'
;MGSAQAADTAKGKEIVNANCAGCHGVGVMGAPKIGDNADWSKRVAQGFGALVDNAVNGKGNMPAKGGNPALSAGDIENAVAFLLEDAKVKLSDKQNTKPTVAKAAEAKPKKEAAAAPNAEANAQPTAAANAAGAAKKKPVNTFNRLMKSRAEWNPPPFEDGIHDPENEDVYALQQPKEAFASMPSNAFGNHVDWVKALENGDINPRFDRMDPNKKPFVMDLNIVREVKGSMPNVVYPHKQHTEWLDCSNCHPAIFIPKKGANQISMASILMGEKCGVCHGKVAFPVSECRRCHSQKK
;
A
#
# COMPACT_ATOMS: atom_id res chain seq x y z
N MET A 1 -32.01 21.72 -27.97
CA MET A 1 -31.41 20.41 -28.29
C MET A 1 -30.10 20.34 -27.51
N GLY A 2 -30.07 19.61 -26.40
CA GLY A 2 -28.89 19.55 -25.53
C GLY A 2 -27.90 18.52 -26.09
N SER A 3 -26.75 19.01 -26.57
CA SER A 3 -25.64 18.19 -27.04
C SER A 3 -25.23 17.19 -25.96
N ALA A 4 -25.12 15.91 -26.30
CA ALA A 4 -24.44 14.94 -25.46
C ALA A 4 -22.99 15.41 -25.29
N GLN A 5 -22.62 15.82 -24.08
CA GLN A 5 -21.24 16.20 -23.79
C GLN A 5 -20.38 14.97 -24.04
N ALA A 6 -19.46 15.05 -25.01
CA ALA A 6 -18.46 14.01 -25.20
C ALA A 6 -17.67 13.87 -23.89
N ALA A 7 -17.43 12.63 -23.46
CA ALA A 7 -16.68 12.35 -22.24
C ALA A 7 -15.29 13.02 -22.30
N ASP A 8 -14.90 13.70 -21.23
CA ASP A 8 -13.63 14.40 -21.11
C ASP A 8 -12.57 13.40 -20.65
N THR A 9 -11.85 12.81 -21.61
CA THR A 9 -10.85 11.78 -21.31
C THR A 9 -9.58 12.35 -20.68
N ALA A 10 -9.30 13.65 -20.80
CA ALA A 10 -8.22 14.30 -20.07
C ALA A 10 -8.54 14.34 -18.57
N LYS A 11 -9.75 14.76 -18.21
CA LYS A 11 -10.24 14.67 -16.82
C LYS A 11 -10.33 13.21 -16.36
N GLY A 12 -10.78 12.32 -17.24
CA GLY A 12 -10.83 10.88 -17.00
C GLY A 12 -9.48 10.29 -16.61
N LYS A 13 -8.42 10.67 -17.32
CA LYS A 13 -7.04 10.26 -17.03
C LYS A 13 -6.59 10.67 -15.64
N GLU A 14 -6.87 11.91 -15.23
CA GLU A 14 -6.54 12.39 -13.88
C GLU A 14 -7.26 11.58 -12.81
N ILE A 15 -8.55 11.31 -12.99
CA ILE A 15 -9.36 10.52 -12.06
C ILE A 15 -8.83 9.09 -11.98
N VAL A 16 -8.51 8.47 -13.13
CA VAL A 16 -7.98 7.10 -13.21
C VAL A 16 -6.65 6.99 -12.50
N ASN A 17 -5.73 7.92 -12.73
CA ASN A 17 -4.43 7.95 -12.06
C ASN A 17 -4.56 8.13 -10.55
N ALA A 18 -5.49 8.98 -10.10
CA ALA A 18 -5.66 9.29 -8.68
C ALA A 18 -6.43 8.22 -7.90
N ASN A 19 -7.37 7.51 -8.53
CA ASN A 19 -8.35 6.67 -7.81
C ASN A 19 -8.43 5.22 -8.31
N CYS A 20 -8.20 4.97 -9.60
CA CYS A 20 -8.51 3.67 -10.21
C CYS A 20 -7.26 2.80 -10.44
N ALA A 21 -6.11 3.44 -10.66
CA ALA A 21 -4.85 2.77 -10.99
C ALA A 21 -4.36 1.80 -9.91
N GLY A 22 -4.72 2.00 -8.64
CA GLY A 22 -4.32 1.11 -7.55
C GLY A 22 -4.75 -0.36 -7.76
N CYS A 23 -5.92 -0.58 -8.35
CA CYS A 23 -6.39 -1.94 -8.69
C CYS A 23 -6.21 -2.25 -10.17
N HIS A 24 -6.53 -1.30 -11.05
CA HIS A 24 -6.51 -1.51 -12.50
C HIS A 24 -5.10 -1.42 -13.11
N GLY A 25 -4.09 -0.89 -12.42
CA GLY A 25 -2.73 -0.80 -12.98
C GLY A 25 -2.07 -2.17 -13.16
N VAL A 26 -2.24 -3.06 -12.18
CA VAL A 26 -1.65 -4.42 -12.19
C VAL A 26 -2.69 -5.54 -12.22
N GLY A 27 -3.98 -5.19 -12.24
CA GLY A 27 -5.07 -6.15 -12.27
C GLY A 27 -5.32 -6.87 -10.95
N VAL A 28 -5.23 -6.13 -9.83
CA VAL A 28 -5.47 -6.64 -8.47
C VAL A 28 -6.84 -7.33 -8.41
N MET A 29 -6.89 -8.53 -7.85
CA MET A 29 -8.13 -9.32 -7.68
C MET A 29 -8.91 -9.55 -8.99
N GLY A 30 -8.21 -9.60 -10.14
CA GLY A 30 -8.83 -9.79 -11.46
C GLY A 30 -9.44 -8.52 -12.05
N ALA A 31 -9.04 -7.34 -11.56
CA ALA A 31 -9.40 -6.08 -12.19
C ALA A 31 -8.84 -6.00 -13.63
N PRO A 32 -9.60 -5.49 -14.61
CA PRO A 32 -9.09 -5.32 -15.97
C PRO A 32 -7.95 -4.30 -15.99
N LYS A 33 -6.83 -4.68 -16.60
CA LYS A 33 -5.62 -3.86 -16.60
C LYS A 33 -5.77 -2.63 -17.49
N ILE A 34 -5.31 -1.47 -17.03
CA ILE A 34 -5.23 -0.24 -17.85
C ILE A 34 -4.39 -0.56 -19.10
N GLY A 35 -4.88 -0.15 -20.27
CA GLY A 35 -4.22 -0.41 -21.56
C GLY A 35 -4.43 -1.83 -22.13
N ASP A 36 -5.04 -2.77 -21.40
CA ASP A 36 -5.24 -4.14 -21.88
C ASP A 36 -6.44 -4.25 -22.83
N ASN A 37 -6.16 -4.13 -24.12
CA ASN A 37 -7.18 -4.20 -25.16
C ASN A 37 -8.05 -5.46 -25.09
N ALA A 38 -7.48 -6.63 -24.76
CA ALA A 38 -8.20 -7.90 -24.79
C ALA A 38 -9.22 -7.99 -23.66
N ASP A 39 -8.84 -7.53 -22.46
CA ASP A 39 -9.72 -7.51 -21.29
C ASP A 39 -10.83 -6.47 -21.45
N TRP A 40 -10.52 -5.28 -21.96
CA TRP A 40 -11.50 -4.22 -22.16
C TRP A 40 -12.47 -4.52 -23.31
N SER A 41 -12.01 -5.15 -24.39
CA SER A 41 -12.87 -5.54 -25.51
C SER A 41 -13.93 -6.58 -25.12
N LYS A 42 -13.61 -7.52 -24.22
CA LYS A 42 -14.61 -8.48 -23.69
C LYS A 42 -15.69 -7.78 -22.87
N ARG A 43 -15.32 -6.73 -22.14
CA ARG A 43 -16.22 -6.01 -21.24
C ARG A 43 -17.13 -5.04 -21.97
N VAL A 44 -16.61 -4.41 -23.03
CA VAL A 44 -17.36 -3.44 -23.84
C VAL A 44 -18.56 -4.06 -24.56
N ALA A 45 -18.61 -5.39 -24.69
CA ALA A 45 -19.79 -6.13 -25.15
C ALA A 45 -21.06 -5.86 -24.30
N GLN A 46 -20.90 -5.46 -23.03
CA GLN A 46 -22.01 -5.05 -22.16
C GLN A 46 -22.56 -3.65 -22.48
N GLY A 47 -21.83 -2.87 -23.28
CA GLY A 47 -22.13 -1.47 -23.58
C GLY A 47 -21.50 -0.49 -22.58
N PHE A 48 -21.16 0.71 -23.07
CA PHE A 48 -20.52 1.79 -22.32
C PHE A 48 -21.32 2.18 -21.08
N GLY A 49 -22.63 2.41 -21.22
CA GLY A 49 -23.50 2.79 -20.12
C GLY A 49 -23.52 1.75 -18.99
N ALA A 50 -23.50 0.46 -19.34
CA ALA A 50 -23.45 -0.60 -18.34
C ALA A 50 -22.10 -0.65 -17.60
N LEU A 51 -20.99 -0.32 -18.27
CA LEU A 51 -19.68 -0.22 -17.61
C LEU A 51 -19.66 0.93 -16.60
N VAL A 52 -20.22 2.09 -16.98
CA VAL A 52 -20.35 3.24 -16.08
C VAL A 52 -21.26 2.91 -14.90
N ASP A 53 -22.43 2.30 -15.15
CA ASP A 53 -23.37 1.92 -14.09
C ASP A 53 -22.75 0.91 -13.10
N ASN A 54 -22.01 -0.07 -13.61
CA ASN A 54 -21.27 -1.03 -12.77
C ASN A 54 -20.17 -0.32 -11.94
N ALA A 55 -19.47 0.66 -12.52
CA ALA A 55 -18.42 1.39 -11.82
C ALA A 55 -18.99 2.34 -10.75
N VAL A 56 -20.15 2.96 -11.01
CA VAL A 56 -20.84 3.82 -10.03
C VAL A 56 -21.39 3.00 -8.86
N ASN A 57 -22.04 1.86 -9.14
CA ASN A 57 -22.68 1.05 -8.11
C ASN A 57 -21.74 0.04 -7.43
N GLY A 58 -20.62 -0.29 -8.06
CA GLY A 58 -19.74 -1.39 -7.67
C GLY A 58 -20.21 -2.73 -8.24
N LYS A 59 -19.28 -3.66 -8.42
CA LYS A 59 -19.56 -5.01 -8.94
C LYS A 59 -18.49 -6.00 -8.50
N GLY A 60 -18.89 -7.02 -7.74
CA GLY A 60 -17.96 -8.02 -7.20
C GLY A 60 -16.90 -7.36 -6.32
N ASN A 61 -15.61 -7.57 -6.65
CA ASN A 61 -14.49 -6.95 -5.93
C ASN A 61 -14.26 -5.47 -6.28
N MET A 62 -14.96 -4.91 -7.28
CA MET A 62 -14.85 -3.49 -7.63
C MET A 62 -15.79 -2.67 -6.72
N PRO A 63 -15.26 -1.79 -5.84
CA PRO A 63 -16.08 -0.98 -4.95
C PRO A 63 -16.88 0.09 -5.71
N ALA A 64 -18.01 0.50 -5.14
CA ALA A 64 -18.83 1.58 -5.68
C ALA A 64 -18.02 2.87 -5.85
N LYS A 65 -18.17 3.53 -7.01
CA LYS A 65 -17.41 4.72 -7.42
C LYS A 65 -15.89 4.56 -7.28
N GLY A 66 -15.38 3.34 -7.48
CA GLY A 66 -13.95 3.05 -7.29
C GLY A 66 -13.45 3.26 -5.85
N GLY A 67 -14.35 3.21 -4.86
CA GLY A 67 -14.02 3.40 -3.45
C GLY A 67 -13.94 4.86 -3.01
N ASN A 68 -14.16 5.81 -3.92
CA ASN A 68 -14.19 7.24 -3.61
C ASN A 68 -15.62 7.80 -3.73
N PRO A 69 -16.33 7.98 -2.60
CA PRO A 69 -17.72 8.46 -2.63
C PRO A 69 -17.87 9.89 -3.16
N ALA A 70 -16.79 10.67 -3.18
CA ALA A 70 -16.79 12.06 -3.66
C ALA A 70 -16.85 12.18 -5.19
N LEU A 71 -16.57 11.11 -5.94
CA LEU A 71 -16.68 11.14 -7.40
C LEU A 71 -18.16 11.19 -7.84
N SER A 72 -18.46 12.05 -8.81
CA SER A 72 -19.78 12.09 -9.44
C SER A 72 -19.93 10.98 -10.49
N ALA A 73 -21.17 10.69 -10.90
CA ALA A 73 -21.41 9.74 -11.99
C ALA A 73 -20.72 10.18 -13.30
N GLY A 74 -20.67 11.49 -13.57
CA GLY A 74 -19.96 12.05 -14.73
C GLY A 74 -18.44 11.93 -14.63
N ASP A 75 -17.87 11.99 -13.43
CA ASP A 75 -16.43 11.73 -13.22
C ASP A 75 -16.10 10.26 -13.52
N ILE A 76 -16.97 9.33 -13.10
CA ILE A 76 -16.84 7.91 -13.43
C ILE A 76 -17.01 7.66 -14.93
N GLU A 77 -17.95 8.36 -15.59
CA GLU A 77 -18.12 8.30 -17.04
C GLU A 77 -16.85 8.73 -17.80
N ASN A 78 -16.25 9.85 -17.39
CA ASN A 78 -14.97 10.33 -17.94
C ASN A 78 -13.84 9.32 -17.72
N ALA A 79 -13.77 8.74 -16.53
CA ALA A 79 -12.77 7.72 -16.19
C ALA A 79 -12.91 6.47 -17.06
N VAL A 80 -14.13 5.94 -17.23
CA VAL A 80 -14.38 4.77 -18.09
C VAL A 80 -14.06 5.07 -19.55
N ALA A 81 -14.39 6.27 -20.03
CA ALA A 81 -14.04 6.70 -21.39
C ALA A 81 -12.53 6.71 -21.62
N PHE A 82 -11.75 7.25 -20.67
CA PHE A 82 -10.29 7.21 -20.73
C PHE A 82 -9.73 5.78 -20.73
N LEU A 83 -10.26 4.88 -19.89
CA LEU A 83 -9.80 3.48 -19.84
C LEU A 83 -9.98 2.76 -21.19
N LEU A 84 -11.10 3.01 -21.87
CA LEU A 84 -11.35 2.46 -23.20
C LEU A 84 -10.44 3.08 -24.26
N GLU A 85 -10.20 4.40 -24.19
CA GLU A 85 -9.27 5.09 -25.10
C GLU A 85 -7.84 4.57 -24.95
N ASP A 86 -7.35 4.46 -23.71
CA ASP A 86 -6.00 3.97 -23.40
C ASP A 86 -5.83 2.49 -23.81
N ALA A 87 -6.88 1.68 -23.62
CA ALA A 87 -6.94 0.31 -24.12
C ALA A 87 -7.16 0.21 -25.64
N LYS A 88 -7.27 1.34 -26.36
CA LYS A 88 -7.49 1.40 -27.82
C LYS A 88 -8.76 0.67 -28.26
N VAL A 89 -9.79 0.64 -27.41
CA VAL A 89 -11.09 0.03 -27.71
C VAL A 89 -12.01 1.06 -28.33
N LYS A 90 -12.38 0.84 -29.59
CA LYS A 90 -13.37 1.69 -30.29
C LYS A 90 -14.78 1.17 -30.03
N LEU A 91 -15.67 2.04 -29.58
CA LEU A 91 -17.08 1.74 -29.40
C LEU A 91 -17.80 1.75 -30.76
N SER A 92 -18.60 0.71 -31.03
CA SER A 92 -19.62 0.77 -32.08
C SER A 92 -20.87 1.51 -31.59
N ASP A 93 -21.75 1.94 -32.50
CA ASP A 93 -23.01 2.62 -32.14
C ASP A 93 -23.88 1.81 -31.19
N LYS A 94 -23.87 0.47 -31.34
CA LYS A 94 -24.60 -0.45 -30.45
C LYS A 94 -24.00 -0.55 -29.05
N GLN A 95 -22.69 -0.30 -28.92
CA GLN A 95 -21.96 -0.35 -27.66
C GLN A 95 -21.90 1.02 -26.97
N ASN A 96 -22.10 2.12 -27.69
CA ASN A 96 -22.14 3.47 -27.14
C ASN A 96 -23.49 3.77 -26.44
N THR A 97 -23.84 2.95 -25.45
CA THR A 97 -25.07 3.07 -24.69
C THR A 97 -24.92 4.14 -23.60
N LYS A 98 -26.01 4.88 -23.31
CA LYS A 98 -26.00 5.93 -22.28
C LYS A 98 -26.11 5.31 -20.87
N PRO A 99 -25.35 5.78 -19.87
CA PRO A 99 -25.48 5.32 -18.49
C PRO A 99 -26.87 5.63 -17.90
N THR A 100 -27.41 4.71 -17.10
CA THR A 100 -28.71 4.91 -16.44
C THR A 100 -28.58 5.75 -15.17
N VAL A 101 -27.45 5.63 -14.46
CA VAL A 101 -27.16 6.38 -13.23
C VAL A 101 -26.81 7.85 -13.47
N ALA A 102 -26.34 8.21 -14.68
CA ALA A 102 -26.06 9.59 -15.06
C ALA A 102 -27.33 10.47 -15.10
N LYS A 103 -28.52 9.87 -15.29
CA LYS A 103 -29.80 10.61 -15.30
C LYS A 103 -30.31 10.95 -13.90
N ALA A 104 -29.83 10.27 -12.86
CA ALA A 104 -30.26 10.52 -11.47
C ALA A 104 -29.46 11.63 -10.76
N ALA A 105 -28.33 12.06 -11.33
CA ALA A 105 -27.37 12.96 -10.68
C ALA A 105 -27.60 14.47 -10.91
N GLU A 106 -28.64 14.88 -11.66
CA GLU A 106 -29.01 16.31 -11.81
C GLU A 106 -29.79 16.89 -10.61
N ALA A 107 -30.02 16.12 -9.54
CA ALA A 107 -30.64 16.62 -8.31
C ALA A 107 -29.58 17.09 -7.28
N LYS A 108 -29.60 18.39 -6.98
CA LYS A 108 -28.75 19.12 -6.00
C LYS A 108 -28.59 18.43 -4.63
N PRO A 109 -27.49 18.71 -3.89
CA PRO A 109 -27.10 17.96 -2.70
C PRO A 109 -27.89 18.38 -1.46
N LYS A 110 -28.30 17.39 -0.63
CA LYS A 110 -28.80 17.62 0.72
C LYS A 110 -27.72 17.34 1.77
N LYS A 111 -27.72 18.23 2.76
CA LYS A 111 -26.80 18.44 3.88
C LYS A 111 -26.86 17.29 4.92
N GLU A 112 -25.67 16.81 5.28
CA GLU A 112 -25.13 16.58 6.63
C GLU A 112 -26.04 16.09 7.77
N ALA A 113 -25.63 15.00 8.43
CA ALA A 113 -25.92 14.74 9.83
C ALA A 113 -24.69 14.12 10.52
N ALA A 114 -24.23 14.80 11.55
CA ALA A 114 -23.20 14.39 12.50
C ALA A 114 -23.80 13.60 13.67
N ALA A 115 -23.01 12.73 14.31
CA ALA A 115 -22.82 12.66 15.78
C ALA A 115 -21.96 11.43 16.18
N ALA A 116 -20.70 11.70 16.55
CA ALA A 116 -20.10 11.55 17.90
C ALA A 116 -20.17 10.18 18.68
N PRO A 117 -19.41 10.02 19.79
CA PRO A 117 -18.37 8.98 19.93
C PRO A 117 -18.70 7.96 21.04
N ASN A 118 -17.87 6.93 21.25
CA ASN A 118 -17.91 6.22 22.53
C ASN A 118 -16.55 5.79 23.05
N ALA A 119 -16.48 5.83 24.38
CA ALA A 119 -15.31 5.96 25.24
C ALA A 119 -14.66 4.64 25.64
N GLU A 120 -13.49 4.78 26.26
CA GLU A 120 -12.65 3.77 26.89
C GLU A 120 -13.37 2.93 27.95
N ALA A 121 -13.01 1.65 28.05
CA ALA A 121 -13.12 0.88 29.28
C ALA A 121 -11.91 -0.07 29.41
N ASN A 122 -11.08 0.29 30.38
CA ASN A 122 -9.96 -0.48 30.92
C ASN A 122 -10.48 -1.69 31.73
N ALA A 123 -9.95 -2.89 31.49
CA ALA A 123 -9.99 -3.98 32.44
C ALA A 123 -8.86 -4.98 32.16
N GLN A 124 -7.85 -4.94 33.03
CA GLN A 124 -6.82 -5.96 33.18
C GLN A 124 -7.42 -7.18 33.90
N PRO A 125 -6.96 -8.41 33.62
CA PRO A 125 -6.87 -9.40 34.68
C PRO A 125 -5.47 -9.99 34.85
N THR A 126 -5.22 -10.32 36.10
CA THR A 126 -3.98 -10.76 36.75
C THR A 126 -3.56 -12.17 36.37
N ALA A 127 -2.27 -12.45 36.60
CA ALA A 127 -1.63 -13.74 36.37
C ALA A 127 -1.99 -14.80 37.43
N ALA A 128 -2.16 -16.05 36.98
CA ALA A 128 -1.89 -17.25 37.77
C ALA A 128 -1.48 -18.40 36.83
N ALA A 129 -0.51 -19.19 37.28
CA ALA A 129 0.33 -20.07 36.48
C ALA A 129 -0.19 -21.52 36.32
N ASN A 130 0.33 -22.16 35.27
CA ASN A 130 0.63 -23.59 35.05
C ASN A 130 -0.50 -24.64 35.02
N ALA A 131 -0.66 -25.30 33.85
CA ALA A 131 -0.25 -26.70 33.62
C ALA A 131 -0.66 -27.20 32.21
N ALA A 132 0.02 -28.25 31.78
CA ALA A 132 0.15 -28.79 30.43
C ALA A 132 -1.14 -29.28 29.74
N GLY A 133 -1.11 -29.27 28.40
CA GLY A 133 -2.09 -29.95 27.54
C GLY A 133 -2.06 -29.42 26.12
N ALA A 134 -1.30 -30.08 25.24
CA ALA A 134 -1.29 -29.82 23.80
C ALA A 134 -2.65 -30.17 23.19
N ALA A 135 -3.53 -29.17 23.07
CA ALA A 135 -4.77 -29.27 22.32
C ALA A 135 -4.74 -28.23 21.20
N LYS A 136 -4.93 -28.69 19.96
CA LYS A 136 -5.10 -27.84 18.76
C LYS A 136 -6.24 -26.84 19.02
N LYS A 137 -5.90 -25.61 19.40
CA LYS A 137 -6.87 -24.55 19.63
C LYS A 137 -7.48 -24.13 18.29
N LYS A 138 -8.77 -24.39 18.09
CA LYS A 138 -9.57 -23.75 17.02
C LYS A 138 -9.33 -22.24 17.05
N PRO A 139 -9.21 -21.56 15.89
CA PRO A 139 -8.91 -20.14 15.85
C PRO A 139 -10.05 -19.37 16.52
N VAL A 140 -9.75 -18.81 17.68
CA VAL A 140 -10.67 -17.92 18.40
C VAL A 140 -10.71 -16.62 17.61
N ASN A 141 -11.89 -16.28 17.10
CA ASN A 141 -12.24 -15.06 16.34
C ASN A 141 -11.84 -15.04 14.86
N THR A 142 -12.77 -15.44 14.00
CA THR A 142 -12.74 -15.23 12.52
C THR A 142 -12.50 -13.76 12.13
N PHE A 143 -12.87 -12.82 13.02
CA PHE A 143 -12.66 -11.37 12.85
C PHE A 143 -11.18 -10.94 13.01
N ASN A 144 -10.41 -11.65 13.84
CA ASN A 144 -8.99 -11.36 14.08
C ASN A 144 -8.05 -12.21 13.20
N ARG A 145 -8.56 -12.91 12.18
CA ARG A 145 -7.73 -13.79 11.32
C ARG A 145 -6.57 -13.07 10.63
N LEU A 146 -6.67 -11.74 10.48
CA LEU A 146 -5.64 -10.89 9.87
C LEU A 146 -4.64 -10.35 10.91
N MET A 147 -4.96 -10.45 12.20
CA MET A 147 -4.09 -10.07 13.29
C MET A 147 -3.37 -11.32 13.77
N LYS A 148 -2.22 -11.60 13.15
CA LYS A 148 -1.34 -12.68 13.60
C LYS A 148 -0.98 -12.49 15.07
N SER A 149 -1.12 -13.53 15.88
CA SER A 149 -0.81 -13.45 17.30
C SER A 149 0.68 -13.11 17.51
N ARG A 150 1.08 -12.50 18.64
CA ARG A 150 2.50 -12.21 18.92
C ARG A 150 3.38 -13.46 18.78
N ALA A 151 2.82 -14.64 19.06
CA ALA A 151 3.50 -15.93 18.92
C ALA A 151 3.69 -16.38 17.45
N GLU A 152 3.02 -15.75 16.48
CA GLU A 152 3.12 -16.07 15.04
C GLU A 152 4.12 -15.19 14.28
N TRP A 153 4.76 -14.23 14.96
CA TRP A 153 5.83 -13.41 14.36
C TRP A 153 7.13 -14.18 14.32
N ASN A 154 7.94 -13.91 13.29
CA ASN A 154 9.22 -14.60 13.07
C ASN A 154 9.02 -16.13 13.04
N PRO A 155 8.17 -16.66 12.14
CA PRO A 155 7.97 -18.10 12.01
C PRO A 155 9.30 -18.79 11.71
N PRO A 156 9.46 -20.07 12.11
CA PRO A 156 10.64 -20.83 11.74
C PRO A 156 10.72 -20.98 10.21
N PRO A 157 11.91 -21.20 9.64
CA PRO A 157 12.10 -21.21 8.18
C PRO A 157 11.17 -22.17 7.42
N PHE A 158 10.83 -23.32 7.99
CA PHE A 158 9.91 -24.29 7.35
C PHE A 158 8.43 -23.87 7.38
N GLU A 159 8.06 -22.79 8.08
CA GLU A 159 6.69 -22.24 8.17
C GLU A 159 6.60 -20.80 7.65
N ASP A 160 7.69 -20.23 7.14
CA ASP A 160 7.73 -18.81 6.76
C ASP A 160 7.12 -18.50 5.38
N GLY A 161 6.87 -19.53 4.57
CA GLY A 161 6.33 -19.41 3.22
C GLY A 161 7.32 -18.87 2.19
N ILE A 162 8.61 -18.80 2.55
CA ILE A 162 9.74 -18.39 1.71
C ILE A 162 10.63 -19.60 1.40
N HIS A 163 10.91 -20.44 2.39
CA HIS A 163 11.73 -21.64 2.21
C HIS A 163 10.89 -22.85 1.80
N ASP A 164 11.49 -23.76 1.02
CA ASP A 164 10.89 -25.03 0.63
C ASP A 164 10.82 -25.99 1.82
N PRO A 165 9.63 -26.34 2.34
CA PRO A 165 9.50 -27.20 3.51
C PRO A 165 9.92 -28.65 3.24
N GLU A 166 10.02 -29.08 1.97
CA GLU A 166 10.47 -30.42 1.61
C GLU A 166 12.00 -30.56 1.66
N ASN A 167 12.72 -29.43 1.72
CA ASN A 167 14.17 -29.44 1.84
C ASN A 167 14.58 -29.66 3.31
N GLU A 168 15.26 -30.79 3.57
CA GLU A 168 15.75 -31.17 4.90
C GLU A 168 16.69 -30.13 5.53
N ASP A 169 17.45 -29.39 4.71
CA ASP A 169 18.40 -28.37 5.20
C ASP A 169 17.69 -27.20 5.91
N VAL A 170 16.40 -26.99 5.65
CA VAL A 170 15.61 -25.91 6.27
C VAL A 170 15.46 -26.12 7.78
N TYR A 171 15.50 -27.37 8.25
CA TYR A 171 15.44 -27.69 9.67
C TYR A 171 16.76 -27.42 10.41
N ALA A 172 17.87 -27.29 9.68
CA ALA A 172 19.18 -26.95 10.25
C ALA A 172 19.38 -25.43 10.41
N LEU A 173 18.51 -24.60 9.81
CA LEU A 173 18.60 -23.15 9.89
C LEU A 173 18.23 -22.64 11.29
N GLN A 174 18.97 -21.61 11.75
CA GLN A 174 18.69 -20.95 13.02
C GLN A 174 17.28 -20.33 13.01
N GLN A 175 16.52 -20.55 14.10
CA GLN A 175 15.18 -20.00 14.21
C GLN A 175 15.22 -18.48 14.46
N PRO A 176 14.49 -17.67 13.67
CA PRO A 176 14.48 -16.20 13.83
C PRO A 176 14.09 -15.72 15.23
N LYS A 177 13.14 -16.39 15.90
CA LYS A 177 12.76 -16.05 17.28
C LYS A 177 13.91 -16.17 18.28
N GLU A 178 14.74 -17.19 18.11
CA GLU A 178 15.90 -17.42 18.96
C GLU A 178 16.98 -16.38 18.64
N ALA A 179 17.28 -16.18 17.36
CA ALA A 179 18.26 -15.20 16.90
C ALA A 179 17.95 -13.77 17.37
N PHE A 180 16.66 -13.40 17.42
CA PHE A 180 16.22 -12.05 17.78
C PHE A 180 15.88 -11.88 19.27
N ALA A 181 15.98 -12.93 20.10
CA ALA A 181 15.54 -12.89 21.49
C ALA A 181 16.26 -11.83 22.33
N SER A 182 17.53 -11.58 22.06
CA SER A 182 18.36 -10.58 22.76
C SER A 182 18.34 -9.20 22.09
N MET A 183 17.68 -9.05 20.94
CA MET A 183 17.69 -7.81 20.19
C MET A 183 16.72 -6.77 20.77
N PRO A 184 16.99 -5.47 20.61
CA PRO A 184 16.05 -4.41 20.96
C PRO A 184 14.71 -4.61 20.26
N SER A 185 13.61 -4.52 21.01
CA SER A 185 12.27 -4.79 20.50
C SER A 185 11.55 -3.54 19.97
N ASN A 186 10.71 -3.71 18.96
CA ASN A 186 9.82 -2.67 18.42
C ASN A 186 8.36 -3.16 18.33
N ALA A 187 7.41 -2.23 18.24
CA ALA A 187 5.99 -2.53 18.07
C ALA A 187 5.60 -2.95 16.65
N PHE A 188 6.49 -2.78 15.67
CA PHE A 188 6.19 -2.88 14.25
C PHE A 188 7.08 -3.89 13.52
N GLY A 189 6.63 -4.32 12.34
CA GLY A 189 7.39 -5.22 11.48
C GLY A 189 7.70 -6.54 12.18
N ASN A 190 8.93 -7.01 12.08
CA ASN A 190 9.39 -8.26 12.70
C ASN A 190 9.69 -8.13 14.22
N HIS A 191 9.23 -7.04 14.86
CA HIS A 191 9.44 -6.72 16.27
C HIS A 191 10.89 -6.47 16.70
N VAL A 192 11.80 -6.27 15.76
CA VAL A 192 13.19 -5.87 16.03
C VAL A 192 13.37 -4.40 15.71
N ASP A 193 13.98 -3.64 16.62
CA ASP A 193 14.48 -2.30 16.33
C ASP A 193 15.90 -2.38 15.79
N TRP A 194 16.00 -2.53 14.46
CA TRP A 194 17.27 -2.70 13.76
C TRP A 194 18.20 -1.50 13.86
N VAL A 195 17.65 -0.28 13.94
CA VAL A 195 18.46 0.93 14.12
C VAL A 195 19.10 0.91 15.50
N LYS A 196 18.30 0.63 16.54
CA LYS A 196 18.83 0.54 17.90
C LYS A 196 19.81 -0.62 18.08
N ALA A 197 19.56 -1.76 17.45
CA ALA A 197 20.48 -2.90 17.45
C ALA A 197 21.85 -2.52 16.88
N LEU A 198 21.88 -1.73 15.80
CA LEU A 198 23.12 -1.23 15.23
C LEU A 198 23.81 -0.21 16.15
N GLU A 199 23.05 0.75 16.69
CA GLU A 199 23.59 1.78 17.61
C GLU A 199 24.18 1.18 18.88
N ASN A 200 23.58 0.10 19.40
CA ASN A 200 24.08 -0.65 20.56
C ASN A 200 25.29 -1.55 20.24
N GLY A 201 25.56 -1.82 18.96
CA GLY A 201 26.55 -2.81 18.54
C GLY A 201 26.10 -4.27 18.67
N ASP A 202 24.79 -4.53 18.81
CA ASP A 202 24.20 -5.88 18.85
C ASP A 202 24.38 -6.61 17.50
N ILE A 203 24.54 -5.84 16.41
CA ILE A 203 24.86 -6.33 15.07
C ILE A 203 26.09 -5.60 14.51
N ASN A 204 26.89 -6.31 13.72
CA ASN A 204 28.06 -5.76 13.04
C ASN A 204 28.04 -6.14 11.55
N PRO A 205 27.21 -5.45 10.74
CA PRO A 205 27.08 -5.76 9.31
C PRO A 205 28.39 -5.46 8.57
N ARG A 206 28.70 -6.30 7.59
CA ARG A 206 29.78 -6.03 6.64
C ARG A 206 29.32 -5.01 5.60
N PHE A 207 30.18 -4.05 5.29
CA PHE A 207 29.89 -2.99 4.31
C PHE A 207 30.27 -3.34 2.88
N ASP A 208 31.23 -4.26 2.72
CA ASP A 208 31.69 -4.71 1.42
C ASP A 208 31.89 -6.22 1.42
N ARG A 209 31.48 -6.84 0.32
CA ARG A 209 31.57 -8.29 0.14
C ARG A 209 33.02 -8.76 0.04
N MET A 210 33.87 -7.97 -0.60
CA MET A 210 35.25 -8.32 -0.93
C MET A 210 36.25 -7.74 0.08
N ASP A 211 36.04 -6.50 0.52
CA ASP A 211 36.92 -5.85 1.50
C ASP A 211 36.31 -5.90 2.91
N PRO A 212 36.85 -6.72 3.84
CA PRO A 212 36.34 -6.80 5.20
C PRO A 212 36.60 -5.53 6.03
N ASN A 213 37.53 -4.67 5.62
CA ASN A 213 37.94 -3.49 6.38
C ASN A 213 37.30 -2.20 5.88
N LYS A 214 36.52 -2.26 4.80
CA LYS A 214 35.86 -1.11 4.24
C LYS A 214 34.82 -0.56 5.22
N LYS A 215 34.92 0.73 5.49
CA LYS A 215 34.02 1.45 6.41
C LYS A 215 32.83 2.03 5.65
N PRO A 216 31.67 2.20 6.31
CA PRO A 216 30.53 2.85 5.70
C PRO A 216 30.82 4.31 5.42
N PHE A 217 30.30 4.79 4.31
CA PHE A 217 30.13 6.22 4.13
C PHE A 217 28.81 6.64 4.77
N VAL A 218 28.87 7.16 6.00
CA VAL A 218 27.68 7.63 6.72
C VAL A 218 27.49 9.12 6.46
N MET A 219 26.31 9.49 5.97
CA MET A 219 25.92 10.88 5.77
C MET A 219 24.84 11.27 6.79
N ASP A 220 25.18 12.17 7.72
CA ASP A 220 24.22 12.70 8.68
C ASP A 220 23.51 13.95 8.14
N LEU A 221 22.51 13.72 7.28
CA LEU A 221 21.71 14.78 6.67
C LEU A 221 20.23 14.41 6.64
N ASN A 222 19.40 15.29 7.20
CA ASN A 222 17.95 15.17 7.12
C ASN A 222 17.40 15.95 5.94
N ILE A 223 16.63 15.26 5.08
CA ILE A 223 15.82 15.89 4.05
C ILE A 223 14.40 16.00 4.57
N VAL A 224 13.91 17.24 4.64
CA VAL A 224 12.54 17.52 5.05
C VAL A 224 11.69 17.74 3.82
N ARG A 225 10.59 16.99 3.71
CA ARG A 225 9.57 17.17 2.69
C ARG A 225 8.33 17.79 3.32
N GLU A 226 8.00 18.97 2.85
CA GLU A 226 6.77 19.64 3.22
C GLU A 226 5.56 18.93 2.63
N VAL A 227 4.53 18.70 3.46
CA VAL A 227 3.30 18.02 3.07
C VAL A 227 2.17 19.03 2.97
N LYS A 228 1.55 19.11 1.79
CA LYS A 228 0.33 19.89 1.56
C LYS A 228 -0.85 19.12 2.18
N GLY A 229 -1.31 19.54 3.35
CA GLY A 229 -2.36 18.84 4.12
C GLY A 229 -2.32 19.12 5.62
N SER A 230 -3.03 18.31 6.42
CA SER A 230 -3.03 18.40 7.88
C SER A 230 -1.89 17.62 8.55
N MET A 231 -1.30 16.66 7.85
CA MET A 231 -0.23 15.83 8.38
C MET A 231 1.08 16.60 8.54
N PRO A 232 1.91 16.29 9.56
CA PRO A 232 3.24 16.87 9.74
C PRO A 232 4.16 16.70 8.52
N ASN A 233 5.28 17.41 8.49
CA ASN A 233 6.29 17.24 7.44
C ASN A 233 6.98 15.88 7.57
N VAL A 234 7.40 15.34 6.42
CA VAL A 234 8.09 14.06 6.35
C VAL A 234 9.59 14.29 6.47
N VAL A 235 10.26 13.53 7.34
CA VAL A 235 11.72 13.56 7.47
C VAL A 235 12.30 12.29 6.89
N TYR A 236 13.28 12.46 6.00
CA TYR A 236 14.15 11.39 5.54
C TYR A 236 15.56 11.60 6.08
N PRO A 237 16.02 10.78 7.03
CA PRO A 237 17.36 10.89 7.57
C PRO A 237 18.35 10.02 6.78
N HIS A 238 19.37 10.61 6.16
CA HIS A 238 20.39 9.83 5.46
C HIS A 238 21.20 8.94 6.41
N LYS A 239 21.38 9.34 7.68
CA LYS A 239 22.24 8.63 8.64
C LYS A 239 21.85 7.15 8.74
N GLN A 240 20.62 6.89 9.18
CA GLN A 240 20.09 5.53 9.33
C GLN A 240 19.97 4.78 8.01
N HIS A 241 20.02 5.45 6.85
CA HIS A 241 19.99 4.77 5.55
C HIS A 241 21.40 4.45 5.03
N THR A 242 22.38 5.28 5.36
CA THR A 242 23.77 5.14 4.90
C THR A 242 24.66 4.37 5.87
N GLU A 243 24.15 4.11 7.08
CA GLU A 243 24.72 3.19 8.06
C GLU A 243 24.73 1.72 7.59
N TRP A 244 24.00 1.38 6.52
CA TRP A 244 23.94 0.01 5.98
C TRP A 244 23.81 -0.08 4.44
N LEU A 245 23.47 1.01 3.76
CA LEU A 245 23.28 1.05 2.30
C LEU A 245 24.23 2.05 1.67
N ASP A 246 24.61 1.77 0.42
CA ASP A 246 25.41 2.65 -0.41
C ASP A 246 24.53 3.67 -1.14
N CYS A 247 25.09 4.81 -1.53
CA CYS A 247 24.37 5.83 -2.29
C CYS A 247 23.73 5.28 -3.58
N SER A 248 24.40 4.32 -4.22
CA SER A 248 23.93 3.66 -5.44
C SER A 248 22.67 2.82 -5.25
N ASN A 249 22.35 2.38 -4.02
CA ASN A 249 21.09 1.70 -3.74
C ASN A 249 19.87 2.61 -3.96
N CYS A 250 20.06 3.92 -3.87
CA CYS A 250 19.00 4.93 -3.93
C CYS A 250 19.07 5.80 -5.19
N HIS A 251 20.28 6.21 -5.58
CA HIS A 251 20.51 7.21 -6.63
C HIS A 251 21.17 6.61 -7.88
N PRO A 252 20.77 7.08 -9.08
CA PRO A 252 19.69 8.02 -9.36
C PRO A 252 18.32 7.35 -9.56
N ALA A 253 18.26 6.02 -9.53
CA ALA A 253 17.12 5.24 -9.99
C ALA A 253 15.85 5.49 -9.18
N ILE A 254 15.93 5.43 -7.84
CA ILE A 254 14.77 5.65 -6.96
C ILE A 254 14.59 7.14 -6.73
N PHE A 255 15.68 7.84 -6.41
CA PHE A 255 15.69 9.27 -6.15
C PHE A 255 16.68 9.98 -7.04
N ILE A 256 16.31 11.13 -7.57
CA ILE A 256 17.23 12.02 -8.29
C ILE A 256 17.89 12.92 -7.23
N PRO A 257 19.23 13.01 -7.14
CA PRO A 257 19.92 13.84 -6.15
C PRO A 257 19.86 15.33 -6.52
N LYS A 258 18.64 15.86 -6.70
CA LYS A 258 18.34 17.24 -7.09
C LYS A 258 17.09 17.72 -6.36
N LYS A 259 17.20 18.88 -5.72
CA LYS A 259 16.09 19.51 -4.99
C LYS A 259 14.87 19.67 -5.91
N GLY A 260 13.70 19.23 -5.44
CA GLY A 260 12.43 19.33 -6.17
C GLY A 260 12.25 18.34 -7.33
N ALA A 261 13.25 17.54 -7.69
CA ALA A 261 13.15 16.58 -8.79
C ALA A 261 12.34 15.32 -8.44
N ASN A 262 12.15 15.03 -7.14
CA ASN A 262 11.44 13.84 -6.67
C ASN A 262 9.99 14.16 -6.31
N GLN A 263 9.06 13.81 -7.19
CA GLN A 263 7.64 13.77 -6.87
C GLN A 263 7.33 12.48 -6.14
N ILE A 264 6.79 12.60 -4.92
CA ILE A 264 6.45 11.48 -4.03
C ILE A 264 5.05 11.76 -3.51
N SER A 265 4.18 10.77 -3.63
CA SER A 265 2.84 10.76 -3.05
C SER A 265 2.64 9.50 -2.22
N MET A 266 1.64 9.49 -1.35
CA MET A 266 1.30 8.24 -0.66
C MET A 266 0.86 7.16 -1.64
N ALA A 267 0.21 7.52 -2.74
CA ALA A 267 -0.15 6.58 -3.80
C ALA A 267 1.10 5.93 -4.41
N SER A 268 2.14 6.70 -4.77
CA SER A 268 3.39 6.12 -5.32
C SER A 268 4.07 5.21 -4.30
N ILE A 269 4.05 5.58 -3.01
CA ILE A 269 4.62 4.74 -1.93
C ILE A 269 3.87 3.41 -1.82
N LEU A 270 2.53 3.43 -1.84
CA LEU A 270 1.73 2.20 -1.77
C LEU A 270 1.90 1.31 -3.01
N MET A 271 2.23 1.90 -4.16
CA MET A 271 2.57 1.17 -5.39
C MET A 271 4.01 0.61 -5.40
N GLY A 272 4.76 0.80 -4.31
CA GLY A 272 6.14 0.28 -4.20
C GLY A 272 7.18 1.17 -4.87
N GLU A 273 6.86 2.43 -5.17
CA GLU A 273 7.78 3.41 -5.73
C GLU A 273 8.35 4.32 -4.63
N LYS A 274 9.49 4.97 -4.91
CA LYS A 274 10.13 5.92 -3.99
C LYS A 274 10.38 5.28 -2.63
N CYS A 275 9.82 5.81 -1.54
CA CYS A 275 9.96 5.22 -0.21
C CYS A 275 9.35 3.79 -0.15
N GLY A 276 8.34 3.50 -0.96
CA GLY A 276 7.70 2.18 -1.06
C GLY A 276 8.57 1.07 -1.62
N VAL A 277 9.73 1.40 -2.22
CA VAL A 277 10.70 0.38 -2.65
C VAL A 277 11.19 -0.42 -1.45
N CYS A 278 11.34 0.23 -0.29
CA CYS A 278 11.86 -0.38 0.92
C CYS A 278 10.82 -0.51 2.05
N HIS A 279 10.02 0.53 2.31
CA HIS A 279 9.04 0.52 3.41
C HIS A 279 7.89 -0.45 3.13
N GLY A 280 7.61 -1.33 4.10
CA GLY A 280 6.65 -2.43 3.94
C GLY A 280 7.24 -3.72 3.34
N LYS A 281 8.53 -3.73 2.99
CA LYS A 281 9.25 -4.93 2.53
C LYS A 281 10.45 -5.24 3.42
N VAL A 282 11.40 -4.31 3.46
CA VAL A 282 12.68 -4.44 4.20
C VAL A 282 12.82 -3.41 5.32
N ALA A 283 11.94 -2.40 5.33
CA ALA A 283 11.83 -1.41 6.39
C ALA A 283 10.41 -1.41 6.98
N PHE A 284 10.21 -0.62 8.05
CA PHE A 284 8.96 -0.60 8.81
C PHE A 284 7.71 -0.38 7.93
N PRO A 285 6.53 -0.89 8.36
CA PRO A 285 5.31 -0.83 7.58
C PRO A 285 4.86 0.60 7.27
N VAL A 286 4.33 0.81 6.06
CA VAL A 286 3.80 2.12 5.62
C VAL A 286 2.56 2.59 6.42
N SER A 287 1.95 1.72 7.21
CA SER A 287 0.88 2.07 8.16
C SER A 287 1.35 2.98 9.29
N GLU A 288 2.66 3.05 9.55
CA GLU A 288 3.22 3.82 10.65
C GLU A 288 3.44 5.30 10.28
N CYS A 289 2.33 6.02 10.10
CA CYS A 289 2.33 7.40 9.60
C CYS A 289 3.30 8.31 10.36
N ARG A 290 3.39 8.19 11.69
CA ARG A 290 4.22 9.07 12.54
C ARG A 290 5.72 8.82 12.42
N ARG A 291 6.15 7.65 11.92
CA ARG A 291 7.56 7.37 11.65
C ARG A 291 8.08 8.23 10.50
N CYS A 292 7.24 8.45 9.49
CA CYS A 292 7.55 9.32 8.36
C CYS A 292 7.25 10.79 8.68
N HIS A 293 6.04 11.07 9.16
CA HIS A 293 5.54 12.41 9.50
C HIS A 293 5.98 12.83 10.91
N SER A 294 7.29 12.95 11.09
CA SER A 294 7.92 13.14 12.41
C SER A 294 8.26 14.59 12.73
N GLN A 295 8.25 15.49 11.74
CA GLN A 295 8.54 16.90 11.96
C GLN A 295 7.29 17.76 11.90
N LYS A 296 7.06 18.54 12.95
CA LYS A 296 5.96 19.51 13.00
C LYS A 296 6.08 20.54 11.86
N LYS A 297 4.95 21.10 11.47
CA LYS A 297 4.88 22.16 10.46
C LYS A 297 5.48 23.46 10.96
#